data_AF-A0A2P2K5K2-F1
#
_entry.id   AF-A0A2P2K5K2-F1
#
_cell.length_a   1.000
_cell.length_b   1.000
_cell.length_c   1.000
_cell.angle_alpha   90.00
_cell.angle_beta   90.00
_cell.angle_gamma   90.00
#
_symmetry.space_group_name_H-M   'P 1'
#
loop_
_entity.id
_entity.type
_entity.pdbx_description
1 polymer ?
#
loop_
_entity_poly.entity_id
_entity_poly.type
_entity_poly.pdbx_seq_one_letter_code
_entity_poly.pdbx_strand_id
1 'polypeptide(L)'
;MKHFPNVDAFTAFTYVLKAETSKNYLGSRILAQETQITSSLLHNLLDVVEEVLLARVEIKNLVDATFHSSSAEKLDLQLCFVCFNGGKMVQVTLDMTCLKWGIYPSEIIPCLIQESTGAQKFRSGLQSAAIKAAVDGLTGGYPRIIRLSKCVSQAAQSLST
;
A
#
# COMPACT_ATOMS: atom_id res chain seq x y z
N MET A 1 -21.77 -12.97 -2.38
CA MET A 1 -20.97 -11.96 -1.65
C MET A 1 -19.52 -12.42 -1.72
N LYS A 2 -18.68 -11.80 -2.55
CA LYS A 2 -17.27 -12.21 -2.70
C LYS A 2 -16.55 -11.88 -1.38
N HIS A 3 -16.16 -12.92 -0.66
CA HIS A 3 -15.42 -12.82 0.59
C HIS A 3 -13.95 -12.57 0.22
N PHE A 4 -13.46 -11.34 0.36
CA PHE A 4 -12.03 -11.04 0.23
C PHE A 4 -11.45 -10.98 1.65
N PRO A 5 -10.79 -12.05 2.13
CA PRO A 5 -10.31 -12.06 3.50
C PRO A 5 -9.21 -11.00 3.65
N ASN A 6 -9.34 -10.16 4.68
CA ASN A 6 -8.20 -9.60 5.41
C ASN A 6 -7.34 -8.57 4.64
N VAL A 7 -7.94 -7.48 4.13
CA VAL A 7 -7.18 -6.28 3.71
C VAL A 7 -7.43 -5.09 4.64
N ASP A 8 -8.35 -5.22 5.58
CA ASP A 8 -8.85 -4.13 6.43
C ASP A 8 -9.20 -2.86 5.63
N ALA A 9 -9.87 -3.04 4.49
CA ALA A 9 -10.30 -1.93 3.65
C ALA A 9 -11.18 -0.94 4.42
N PHE A 10 -11.93 -1.41 5.42
CA PHE A 10 -12.76 -0.57 6.29
C PHE A 10 -11.94 0.53 6.99
N THR A 11 -10.72 0.23 7.44
CA THR A 11 -9.80 1.22 8.00
C THR A 11 -9.47 2.32 6.99
N ALA A 12 -9.18 1.95 5.73
CA ALA A 12 -8.92 2.93 4.67
C ALA A 12 -10.16 3.77 4.31
N PHE A 13 -11.34 3.16 4.20
CA PHE A 13 -12.61 3.88 3.98
C PHE A 13 -12.89 4.88 5.11
N THR A 14 -12.75 4.43 6.35
CA THR A 14 -12.98 5.28 7.53
C THR A 14 -12.00 6.44 7.56
N TYR A 15 -10.72 6.21 7.23
CA TYR A 15 -9.71 7.24 7.18
C TYR A 15 -10.03 8.33 6.14
N VAL A 16 -10.32 7.92 4.89
CA VAL A 16 -10.61 8.85 3.78
C VAL A 16 -11.88 9.67 4.05
N LEU A 17 -12.94 9.02 4.55
CA LEU A 17 -14.22 9.69 4.80
C LEU A 17 -14.19 10.61 6.02
N LYS A 18 -13.48 10.24 7.10
CA LYS A 18 -13.35 11.12 8.28
C LYS A 18 -12.62 12.41 7.96
N ALA A 19 -11.60 12.35 7.10
CA ALA A 19 -10.85 13.53 6.68
C ALA A 19 -11.76 14.58 6.02
N GLU A 20 -12.78 14.16 5.26
CA GLU A 20 -13.74 15.09 4.66
C GLU A 20 -14.68 15.70 5.71
N THR A 21 -15.19 14.89 6.65
CA THR A 21 -16.13 15.36 7.69
C THR A 21 -15.51 16.32 8.70
N SER A 22 -14.18 16.30 8.89
CA SER A 22 -13.46 17.19 9.81
C SER A 22 -13.23 18.61 9.27
N LYS A 23 -13.54 18.88 7.99
CA LYS A 23 -13.35 20.21 7.40
C LYS A 23 -14.46 21.14 7.89
N ASN A 24 -14.12 22.04 8.81
CA ASN A 24 -14.99 23.14 9.20
C ASN A 24 -15.30 23.98 7.96
N TYR A 25 -16.56 23.97 7.52
CA TYR A 25 -17.02 24.68 6.32
C TYR A 25 -17.02 26.20 6.56
N LEU A 26 -15.86 26.83 6.38
CA LEU A 26 -15.66 28.29 6.43
C LEU A 26 -16.05 28.99 5.12
N GLY A 27 -16.97 28.41 4.34
CA GLY A 27 -17.46 28.96 3.08
C GLY A 27 -18.65 28.18 2.50
N SER A 28 -19.37 28.81 1.58
CA SER A 28 -20.49 28.22 0.83
C SER A 28 -19.98 27.24 -0.23
N ARG A 29 -19.53 26.04 0.15
CA ARG A 29 -19.41 24.95 -0.82
C ARG A 29 -20.80 24.44 -1.17
N ILE A 30 -21.06 24.31 -2.48
CA ILE A 30 -22.34 23.81 -2.99
C ILE A 30 -22.31 22.28 -2.91
N LEU A 31 -23.45 21.65 -2.59
CA LEU A 31 -23.61 20.19 -2.51
C LEU A 31 -23.00 19.43 -3.70
N ALA A 32 -23.09 19.99 -4.91
CA ALA A 32 -22.50 19.40 -6.11
C ALA A 32 -20.97 19.26 -6.02
N GLN A 33 -20.28 20.25 -5.45
CA GLN A 33 -18.82 20.21 -5.26
C GLN A 33 -18.42 19.15 -4.23
N GLU A 34 -19.14 19.08 -3.11
CA GLU A 34 -18.92 18.04 -2.07
C GLU A 34 -19.16 16.63 -2.63
N THR A 35 -20.20 16.47 -3.44
CA THR A 35 -20.49 15.20 -4.12
C THR A 35 -19.35 14.81 -5.06
N GLN A 36 -18.84 15.75 -5.86
CA GLN A 36 -17.73 15.50 -6.77
C GLN A 36 -16.43 15.14 -6.03
N ILE A 37 -16.13 15.83 -4.93
CA ILE A 37 -14.95 15.55 -4.10
C ILE A 37 -15.06 14.16 -3.49
N THR A 38 -16.20 13.86 -2.85
CA THR A 38 -16.46 12.55 -2.24
C THR A 38 -16.38 11.44 -3.28
N SER A 39 -16.96 11.63 -4.47
CA SER A 39 -16.88 10.66 -5.56
C SER A 39 -15.44 10.41 -6.02
N SER A 40 -14.63 11.47 -6.11
CA SER A 40 -13.21 11.36 -6.53
C SER A 40 -12.37 10.62 -5.50
N LEU A 41 -12.61 10.88 -4.20
CA LEU A 41 -11.94 10.18 -3.10
C LEU A 41 -12.32 8.69 -3.07
N LEU A 42 -13.62 8.39 -3.22
CA LEU A 42 -14.11 7.01 -3.26
C LEU A 42 -13.55 6.24 -4.46
N HIS A 43 -13.48 6.87 -5.64
CA HIS A 43 -12.92 6.23 -6.83
C HIS A 43 -11.45 5.84 -6.64
N ASN A 44 -10.62 6.78 -6.16
CA ASN A 44 -9.22 6.49 -5.85
C ASN A 44 -9.05 5.35 -4.83
N LEU A 45 -9.90 5.32 -3.80
CA LEU A 45 -9.85 4.26 -2.80
C LEU A 45 -10.26 2.90 -3.39
N LEU A 46 -11.26 2.87 -4.27
CA LEU A 46 -11.67 1.65 -4.97
C LEU A 46 -10.54 1.15 -5.88
N ASP A 47 -9.92 2.03 -6.66
CA ASP A 47 -8.78 1.68 -7.52
C ASP A 47 -7.64 1.03 -6.71
N VAL A 48 -7.31 1.60 -5.56
CA VAL A 48 -6.31 1.05 -4.64
C VAL A 48 -6.71 -0.32 -4.11
N VAL A 49 -7.94 -0.48 -3.63
CA VAL A 49 -8.40 -1.76 -3.06
C VAL A 49 -8.41 -2.83 -4.15
N GLU A 50 -8.85 -2.50 -5.36
CA GLU A 50 -8.79 -3.40 -6.52
C GLU A 50 -7.36 -3.81 -6.85
N GLU A 51 -6.42 -2.87 -6.88
CA GLU A 51 -5.01 -3.18 -7.10
C GLU A 51 -4.43 -4.12 -6.03
N VAL A 52 -4.75 -3.89 -4.75
CA VAL A 52 -4.27 -4.76 -3.65
C VAL A 52 -4.85 -6.17 -3.79
N LEU A 53 -6.15 -6.27 -4.07
CA LEU A 53 -6.80 -7.56 -4.26
C LEU A 53 -6.23 -8.29 -5.47
N LEU A 54 -5.98 -7.60 -6.57
CA LEU A 54 -5.36 -8.17 -7.76
C LEU A 54 -3.93 -8.63 -7.47
N ALA A 55 -3.13 -7.82 -6.77
CA ALA A 55 -1.79 -8.19 -6.35
C ALA A 55 -1.78 -9.48 -5.51
N ARG A 56 -2.72 -9.63 -4.56
CA ARG A 56 -2.84 -10.84 -3.73
C ARG A 56 -3.23 -12.09 -4.53
N VAL A 57 -3.97 -11.93 -5.63
CA VAL A 57 -4.35 -13.04 -6.50
C VAL A 57 -3.20 -13.42 -7.44
N GLU A 58 -2.50 -12.45 -8.01
CA GLU A 58 -1.45 -12.70 -9.00
C GLU A 58 -0.11 -13.09 -8.39
N ILE A 59 0.24 -12.56 -7.21
CA ILE A 59 1.58 -12.64 -6.65
C ILE A 59 1.61 -13.69 -5.55
N LYS A 60 2.03 -14.90 -5.92
CA LYS A 60 1.93 -16.11 -5.10
C LYS A 60 2.64 -16.04 -3.75
N ASN A 61 3.68 -15.21 -3.63
CA ASN A 61 4.41 -15.05 -2.37
C ASN A 61 3.96 -13.84 -1.56
N LEU A 62 2.96 -13.05 -2.00
CA LEU A 62 2.30 -12.03 -1.19
C LEU A 62 1.27 -12.73 -0.28
N VAL A 63 1.64 -12.94 0.97
CA VAL A 63 0.84 -13.73 1.92
C VAL A 63 -0.17 -12.89 2.71
N ASP A 64 0.14 -11.61 2.90
CA ASP A 64 -0.74 -10.67 3.61
C ASP A 64 -0.66 -9.27 3.01
N ALA A 65 -1.77 -8.54 3.04
CA ALA A 65 -1.82 -7.13 2.67
C ALA A 65 -2.90 -6.44 3.49
N THR A 66 -2.56 -5.50 4.35
CA THR A 66 -3.50 -4.92 5.33
C THR A 66 -3.30 -3.41 5.47
N PHE A 67 -4.40 -2.65 5.50
CA PHE A 67 -4.37 -1.23 5.85
C PHE A 67 -4.29 -1.03 7.35
N HIS A 68 -3.49 -0.05 7.77
CA HIS A 68 -3.36 0.36 9.16
C HIS A 68 -3.40 1.88 9.26
N SER A 69 -4.08 2.39 10.28
CA SER A 69 -4.07 3.82 10.59
C SER A 69 -3.66 3.99 12.05
N SER A 70 -2.50 4.59 12.27
CA SER A 70 -1.96 4.88 13.61
C SER A 70 -2.43 6.24 14.16
N SER A 71 -2.91 7.12 13.28
CA SER A 71 -3.46 8.43 13.62
C SER A 71 -4.41 8.91 12.51
N ALA A 72 -5.18 9.97 12.79
CA ALA A 72 -6.04 10.60 11.79
C ALA A 72 -5.28 11.17 10.58
N GLU A 73 -3.95 11.33 10.69
CA GLU A 73 -3.13 11.93 9.64
C GLU A 73 -2.36 10.92 8.82
N LYS A 74 -2.26 9.66 9.27
CA LYS A 74 -1.45 8.62 8.63
C LYS A 74 -2.27 7.38 8.29
N LEU A 75 -2.18 6.97 7.03
CA LEU A 75 -2.69 5.69 6.54
C LEU A 75 -1.54 4.94 5.89
N ASP A 76 -1.30 3.72 6.35
CA ASP A 76 -0.27 2.83 5.82
C ASP A 76 -0.94 1.60 5.19
N LEU A 77 -0.35 1.08 4.10
CA LEU A 77 -0.65 -0.24 3.56
C LEU A 77 0.57 -1.13 3.75
N GLN A 78 0.41 -2.18 4.56
CA GLN A 78 1.44 -3.17 4.80
C GLN A 78 1.26 -4.33 3.82
N LEU A 79 2.34 -4.75 3.17
CA LEU A 79 2.43 -5.89 2.26
C LEU A 79 3.46 -6.87 2.81
N CYS A 80 3.10 -8.13 2.99
CA CYS A 80 3.99 -9.16 3.54
C CYS A 80 4.26 -10.23 2.49
N PHE A 81 5.54 -10.39 2.13
CA PHE A 81 6.00 -11.38 1.16
C PHE A 81 6.78 -12.48 1.86
N VAL A 82 6.55 -13.74 1.48
CA VAL A 82 7.38 -14.87 1.92
C VAL A 82 8.53 -15.08 0.94
N CYS A 83 9.74 -15.22 1.48
CA CYS A 83 10.91 -15.68 0.74
C CYS A 83 11.01 -17.19 0.89
N PHE A 84 10.74 -17.93 -0.19
CA PHE A 84 10.78 -19.39 -0.18
C PHE A 84 12.16 -19.94 0.20
N ASN A 85 13.22 -19.21 -0.13
CA ASN A 85 14.58 -19.56 0.27
C ASN A 85 14.88 -19.07 1.68
N GLY A 86 14.54 -19.91 2.66
CA GLY A 86 14.88 -19.71 4.08
C GLY A 86 13.71 -19.33 4.98
N GLY A 87 12.47 -19.32 4.47
CA GLY A 87 11.26 -19.09 5.28
C GLY A 87 11.16 -17.69 5.90
N LYS A 88 11.95 -16.73 5.39
CA LYS A 88 11.95 -15.35 5.87
C LYS A 88 10.76 -14.59 5.29
N MET A 89 10.32 -13.56 6.00
CA MET A 89 9.30 -12.64 5.51
C MET A 89 9.90 -11.26 5.26
N VAL A 90 9.50 -10.66 4.15
CA VAL A 90 9.77 -9.27 3.79
C VAL A 90 8.48 -8.49 3.96
N GLN A 91 8.49 -7.51 4.85
CA GLN A 91 7.39 -6.59 5.03
C GLN A 91 7.71 -5.27 4.35
N VAL A 92 6.79 -4.78 3.53
CA VAL A 92 6.87 -3.48 2.87
C VAL A 92 5.69 -2.63 3.31
N THR A 93 5.95 -1.43 3.81
CA THR A 93 4.92 -0.49 4.20
C THR A 93 4.89 0.69 3.23
N LEU A 94 3.72 0.94 2.65
CA LEU A 94 3.44 2.05 1.74
C LEU A 94 2.67 3.13 2.48
N ASP A 95 3.10 4.39 2.35
CA ASP A 95 2.30 5.52 2.83
C ASP A 95 1.15 5.78 1.84
N MET A 96 -0.08 5.63 2.34
CA MET A 96 -1.33 5.79 1.63
C MET A 96 -2.10 7.05 2.06
N THR A 97 -1.45 7.95 2.80
CA THR A 97 -2.01 9.24 3.23
C THR A 97 -2.48 10.09 2.05
N CYS A 98 -1.88 9.92 0.87
CA CYS A 98 -2.30 10.57 -0.37
C CYS A 98 -3.77 10.32 -0.74
N LEU A 99 -4.38 9.23 -0.26
CA LEU A 99 -5.79 8.91 -0.52
C LEU A 99 -6.74 9.94 0.09
N LYS A 100 -6.39 10.61 1.19
CA LYS A 100 -7.23 11.69 1.76
C LYS A 100 -7.31 12.93 0.86
N TRP A 101 -6.38 13.05 -0.09
CA TRP A 101 -6.30 14.16 -1.03
C TRP A 101 -6.75 13.77 -2.44
N GLY A 102 -7.02 12.49 -2.71
CA GLY A 102 -7.45 12.01 -4.02
C GLY A 102 -6.38 12.14 -5.11
N ILE A 103 -5.09 12.15 -4.73
CA ILE A 103 -3.94 12.36 -5.66
C ILE A 103 -3.20 11.07 -6.02
N TYR A 104 -3.69 9.92 -5.56
CA TYR A 104 -3.19 8.61 -5.99
C TYR A 104 -3.26 8.49 -7.53
N PRO A 105 -2.29 7.85 -8.21
CA PRO A 105 -1.06 7.17 -7.72
C PRO A 105 0.21 8.05 -7.74
N SER A 106 0.07 9.37 -7.77
CA SER A 106 1.16 10.30 -8.08
C SER A 106 2.25 10.35 -6.99
N GLU A 107 1.87 10.17 -5.71
CA GLU A 107 2.76 10.39 -4.54
C GLU A 107 2.99 9.15 -3.65
N ILE A 108 2.85 7.92 -4.14
CA ILE A 108 3.16 6.76 -3.27
C ILE A 108 4.68 6.62 -3.12
N ILE A 109 5.18 6.94 -1.94
CA ILE A 109 6.55 6.71 -1.54
C ILE A 109 6.57 5.44 -0.65
N PRO A 110 7.32 4.40 -1.01
CA PRO A 110 7.53 3.26 -0.13
C PRO A 110 8.33 3.71 1.09
N CYS A 111 7.72 3.66 2.28
CA CYS A 111 8.29 4.29 3.46
C CYS A 111 9.11 3.34 4.35
N LEU A 112 8.95 2.02 4.26
CA LEU A 112 9.74 1.12 5.09
C LEU A 112 9.78 -0.32 4.54
N ILE A 113 10.97 -0.93 4.52
CA ILE A 113 11.15 -2.37 4.29
C ILE A 113 11.71 -2.96 5.59
N GLN A 114 10.97 -3.86 6.23
CA GLN A 114 11.37 -4.50 7.49
C GLN A 114 11.45 -6.03 7.32
N GLU A 115 12.50 -6.64 7.85
CA GLU A 115 12.71 -8.09 7.83
C GLU A 115 12.51 -8.70 9.24
N SER A 116 11.74 -9.78 9.35
CA SER A 116 11.57 -10.51 10.61
C SER A 116 12.85 -11.28 10.97
N THR A 117 13.41 -11.02 12.16
CA THR A 117 14.75 -11.48 12.55
C THR A 117 14.74 -12.91 13.13
N GLY A 118 15.24 -13.87 12.34
CA GLY A 118 15.81 -15.13 12.83
C GLY A 118 17.27 -15.22 12.36
N ALA A 119 18.21 -14.88 13.24
CA ALA A 119 19.66 -15.08 13.14
C ALA A 119 20.32 -15.08 11.73
N GLN A 120 20.56 -13.91 11.12
CA GLN A 120 21.68 -13.65 10.17
C GLN A 120 21.71 -12.18 9.71
N LYS A 121 22.32 -11.28 10.51
CA LYS A 121 22.37 -9.83 10.24
C LYS A 121 23.09 -9.42 8.93
N PHE A 122 23.98 -10.26 8.39
CA PHE A 122 24.78 -9.91 7.20
C PHE A 122 24.03 -10.08 5.86
N ARG A 123 23.05 -10.98 5.76
CA ARG A 123 22.24 -11.16 4.53
C ARG A 123 21.07 -10.18 4.44
N SER A 124 20.59 -9.71 5.58
CA SER A 124 19.45 -8.78 5.70
C SER A 124 19.72 -7.39 5.13
N GLY A 125 20.93 -6.83 5.32
CA GLY A 125 21.24 -5.51 4.78
C GLY A 125 21.27 -5.46 3.24
N LEU A 126 21.75 -6.53 2.61
CA LEU A 126 21.87 -6.63 1.14
C LEU A 126 20.50 -6.85 0.48
N GLN A 127 19.62 -7.62 1.12
CA GLN A 127 18.25 -7.88 0.64
C GLN A 127 17.40 -6.61 0.66
N SER A 128 17.43 -5.87 1.79
CA SER A 128 16.77 -4.56 1.91
C SER A 128 17.26 -3.55 0.86
N ALA A 129 18.57 -3.48 0.59
CA ALA A 129 19.14 -2.57 -0.40
C ALA A 129 18.71 -2.91 -1.85
N ALA A 130 18.69 -4.19 -2.21
CA ALA A 130 18.26 -4.63 -3.54
C ALA A 130 16.77 -4.37 -3.78
N ILE A 131 15.92 -4.66 -2.79
CA ILE A 131 14.48 -4.37 -2.87
C ILE A 131 14.27 -2.86 -2.97
N LYS A 132 14.97 -2.06 -2.15
CA LYS A 132 14.90 -0.60 -2.22
C LYS A 132 15.30 -0.07 -3.60
N ALA A 133 16.42 -0.53 -4.15
CA ALA A 133 16.88 -0.10 -5.48
C ALA A 133 15.89 -0.49 -6.59
N ALA A 134 15.31 -1.69 -6.52
CA ALA A 134 14.33 -2.16 -7.49
C ALA A 134 13.02 -1.34 -7.42
N VAL A 135 12.62 -0.93 -6.22
CA VAL A 135 11.47 -0.06 -5.99
C VAL A 135 11.75 1.39 -6.41
N ASP A 136 12.94 1.92 -6.14
CA ASP A 136 13.37 3.27 -6.56
C ASP A 136 13.41 3.41 -8.10
N GLY A 137 13.60 2.30 -8.83
CA GLY A 137 13.56 2.26 -10.30
C GLY A 137 12.15 2.27 -10.91
N LEU A 138 11.08 2.21 -10.11
CA LEU A 138 9.71 2.21 -10.63
C LEU A 138 9.23 3.62 -10.98
N THR A 139 8.77 3.79 -12.22
CA THR A 139 8.09 5.02 -12.64
C THR A 139 6.74 5.18 -11.95
N GLY A 140 6.35 6.43 -11.67
CA GLY A 140 5.03 6.76 -11.16
C GLY A 140 3.88 6.31 -12.08
N GLY A 141 2.63 6.44 -11.62
CA GLY A 141 1.43 6.14 -12.42
C GLY A 141 0.63 4.92 -11.96
N TYR A 142 -0.46 4.62 -12.66
CA TYR A 142 -1.37 3.51 -12.39
C TYR A 142 -1.03 2.29 -13.28
N PRO A 143 -1.18 1.03 -12.81
CA PRO A 143 -1.48 0.60 -11.45
C PRO A 143 -0.21 0.49 -10.61
N ARG A 144 -0.12 1.16 -9.47
CA ARG A 144 1.17 1.33 -8.74
C ARG A 144 1.50 0.19 -7.78
N ILE A 145 0.53 -0.25 -6.99
CA ILE A 145 0.71 -1.25 -5.92
C ILE A 145 1.08 -2.60 -6.53
N ILE A 146 0.42 -3.01 -7.61
CA ILE A 146 0.72 -4.29 -8.24
C ILE A 146 2.11 -4.32 -8.88
N ARG A 147 2.53 -3.21 -9.52
CA ARG A 147 3.88 -3.09 -10.09
C ARG A 147 4.95 -3.14 -9.01
N LEU A 148 4.75 -2.43 -7.91
CA LEU A 148 5.62 -2.49 -6.73
C LEU A 148 5.67 -3.90 -6.16
N SER A 149 4.53 -4.55 -5.99
CA SER A 149 4.45 -5.89 -5.43
C SER A 149 5.15 -6.92 -6.32
N LYS A 150 5.04 -6.81 -7.66
CA LYS A 150 5.78 -7.66 -8.62
C LYS A 150 7.29 -7.45 -8.48
N CYS A 151 7.72 -6.19 -8.37
CA CYS A 151 9.12 -5.84 -8.20
C CYS A 151 9.71 -6.40 -6.89
N VAL A 152 9.02 -6.21 -5.77
CA VAL A 152 9.43 -6.76 -4.45
C VAL A 152 9.45 -8.28 -4.49
N SER A 153 8.44 -8.93 -5.07
CA SER A 153 8.39 -10.39 -5.23
C SER A 153 9.60 -10.91 -6.02
N GLN A 154 9.93 -10.27 -7.14
CA GLN A 154 11.07 -10.66 -7.98
C GLN A 154 12.39 -10.47 -7.26
N ALA A 155 12.58 -9.34 -6.58
CA ALA A 155 13.78 -9.07 -5.79
C ALA A 155 13.92 -10.11 -4.64
N ALA A 156 12.84 -10.35 -3.88
CA ALA A 156 12.82 -11.35 -2.82
C ALA A 156 13.18 -12.77 -3.33
N GLN A 157 12.83 -13.09 -4.57
CA GLN A 157 13.17 -14.36 -5.22
C GLN A 157 14.56 -14.37 -5.85
N SER A 158 15.10 -13.28 -6.40
CA SER A 158 16.42 -13.27 -7.04
C SER A 158 17.57 -13.42 -6.04
N LEU A 159 17.33 -13.08 -4.77
CA LEU A 159 18.24 -13.33 -3.64
C LEU A 159 18.30 -14.83 -3.23
N SER A 160 17.64 -15.70 -4.00
CA SER A 160 17.53 -17.16 -3.81
C SER A 160 18.56 -17.96 -4.61
N THR A 161 19.28 -17.34 -5.56
CA THR A 161 20.35 -17.94 -6.38
C THR A 161 21.70 -17.40 -5.98
#